data_AF-A0A1G0L808-F1
#
_entry.id   AF-A0A1G0L808-F1
#
_cell.length_a   1.000
_cell.length_b   1.000
_cell.length_c   1.000
_cell.angle_alpha   90.00
_cell.angle_beta   90.00
_cell.angle_gamma   90.00
#
_symmetry.space_group_name_H-M   'P 1'
#
loop_
_entity.id
_entity.type
_entity.pdbx_description
1 polymer ?
#
loop_
_entity_poly.entity_id
_entity_poly.type
_entity_poly.pdbx_seq_one_letter_code
_entity_poly.pdbx_strand_id
1 'polypeptide(L)'
;MSDLLEVVAYTAAGEPRARAVKLPSEPFDGRVHEAAMHDAVKAFLANQRQGTAKTKTRGYVSGGNQKPWKQKGTGRARQGSIRAPNWPGGGTVFGPVPRDYRVDLPRKVRRLALRSALNARARERALSVIAPLGFAEPKTRRMAELLGKLGLADRKVLLLTSELNPNVALSARNLRNVDVKRWADANTYDVLRAEAVLVEEPALGTLEPGAEVTLEAPAPKQPRTEDGGQRTGAEAPVGAERKRAARKKAAAPKPKAPARKAPARKAEPKPAAKTKQAGKLAAKAKKAEQRAARAKKPATKKPGKKKD
;
A
#
# COMPACT_ATOMS: atom_id res chain seq x y z
N MET A 1 -22.19 22.72 20.89
CA MET A 1 -21.94 22.04 22.16
C MET A 1 -21.40 20.67 21.81
N SER A 2 -20.15 20.40 22.19
CA SER A 2 -19.45 19.16 21.87
C SER A 2 -19.97 18.07 22.79
N ASP A 3 -20.71 17.10 22.26
CA ASP A 3 -21.00 15.88 23.03
C ASP A 3 -19.67 15.16 23.25
N LEU A 4 -19.19 15.19 24.49
CA LEU A 4 -18.01 14.45 24.91
C LEU A 4 -18.30 12.97 24.71
N LEU A 5 -17.56 12.32 23.81
CA LEU A 5 -17.69 10.90 23.54
C LEU A 5 -17.03 10.11 24.67
N GLU A 6 -17.79 9.21 25.27
CA GLU A 6 -17.30 8.25 26.27
C GLU A 6 -17.12 6.89 25.63
N VAL A 7 -16.01 6.22 25.94
CA VAL A 7 -15.70 4.88 25.44
C VAL A 7 -15.31 3.93 26.56
N VAL A 8 -15.53 2.64 26.31
CA VAL A 8 -15.13 1.57 27.21
C VAL A 8 -13.60 1.47 27.22
N ALA A 9 -13.04 1.38 28.42
CA ALA A 9 -11.62 1.16 28.63
C ALA A 9 -11.36 -0.24 29.15
N TYR A 10 -10.27 -0.85 28.70
CA TYR A 10 -9.83 -2.18 29.08
C TYR A 10 -8.47 -2.15 29.73
N THR A 11 -8.22 -3.07 30.66
CA THR A 11 -6.88 -3.31 31.21
C THR A 11 -6.00 -4.05 30.19
N ALA A 12 -4.69 -4.12 30.46
CA ALA A 12 -3.75 -4.87 29.61
C ALA A 12 -4.07 -6.38 29.55
N ALA A 13 -4.83 -6.89 30.53
CA ALA A 13 -5.29 -8.28 30.58
C ALA A 13 -6.59 -8.55 29.79
N GLY A 14 -7.23 -7.49 29.26
CA GLY A 14 -8.49 -7.57 28.51
C GLY A 14 -9.74 -7.47 29.39
N GLU A 15 -9.63 -7.04 30.64
CA GLU A 15 -10.77 -6.88 31.55
C GLU A 15 -11.36 -5.47 31.42
N PRO A 16 -12.70 -5.32 31.42
CA PRO A 16 -13.34 -4.00 31.35
C PRO A 16 -13.07 -3.21 32.63
N ARG A 17 -12.64 -1.95 32.49
CA ARG A 17 -12.58 -1.02 33.62
C ARG A 17 -14.00 -0.56 33.96
N ALA A 18 -14.27 -0.39 35.26
CA ALA A 18 -15.57 0.04 35.77
C ALA A 18 -15.97 1.46 35.32
N ARG A 19 -14.99 2.31 34.98
CA ARG A 19 -15.22 3.71 34.57
C ARG A 19 -14.91 3.89 33.09
N ALA A 20 -15.87 4.47 32.36
CA ALA A 20 -15.68 4.89 30.98
C ALA A 20 -14.65 6.04 30.90
N VAL A 21 -13.87 6.05 29.83
CA VAL A 21 -12.86 7.08 29.58
C VAL A 21 -13.44 8.15 28.65
N LYS A 22 -13.30 9.42 29.04
CA LYS A 22 -13.67 10.57 28.22
C LYS A 22 -12.62 10.79 27.14
N LEU A 23 -13.05 10.88 25.90
CA LEU A 23 -12.15 11.14 24.77
C LEU A 23 -11.80 12.63 24.65
N PRO A 24 -10.59 12.97 24.16
CA PRO A 24 -10.19 14.35 23.91
C PRO A 24 -11.03 15.03 22.83
N SER A 25 -11.40 16.28 23.06
CA SER A 25 -12.28 17.05 22.17
C SER A 25 -11.65 17.38 20.81
N GLU A 26 -10.32 17.49 20.72
CA GLU A 26 -9.64 17.91 19.48
C GLU A 26 -9.73 16.88 18.34
N PRO A 27 -9.39 15.58 18.55
CA PRO A 27 -9.64 14.54 17.56
C PRO A 27 -11.06 13.95 17.62
N PHE A 28 -11.81 14.17 18.70
CA PHE A 28 -13.17 13.66 18.86
C PHE A 28 -14.20 14.77 19.07
N ASP A 29 -14.52 15.48 17.98
CA ASP A 29 -15.57 16.51 17.96
C ASP A 29 -16.96 15.95 17.58
N GLY A 30 -17.05 14.63 17.37
CA GLY A 30 -18.26 13.93 16.98
C GLY A 30 -18.72 14.22 15.54
N ARG A 31 -18.15 15.18 14.82
CA ARG A 31 -18.59 15.51 13.45
C ARG A 31 -17.99 14.56 12.42
N VAL A 32 -18.81 14.10 11.48
CA VAL A 32 -18.41 13.16 10.44
C VAL A 32 -18.61 13.81 9.07
N HIS A 33 -17.53 13.93 8.29
CA HIS A 33 -17.54 14.43 6.92
C HIS A 33 -17.27 13.31 5.92
N GLU A 34 -18.34 12.72 5.37
CA GLU A 34 -18.26 11.56 4.48
C GLU A 34 -17.50 11.84 3.18
N ALA A 35 -17.72 12.98 2.54
CA ALA A 35 -17.04 13.34 1.30
C ALA A 35 -15.51 13.40 1.48
N ALA A 36 -15.04 14.01 2.57
CA ALA A 36 -13.61 14.09 2.88
C ALA A 36 -13.01 12.70 3.14
N MET A 37 -13.75 11.81 3.84
CA MET A 37 -13.33 10.43 4.06
C MET A 37 -13.22 9.65 2.75
N HIS A 38 -14.22 9.76 1.88
CA HIS A 38 -14.25 9.11 0.59
C HIS A 38 -13.07 9.54 -0.31
N ASP A 39 -12.79 10.84 -0.36
CA ASP A 39 -11.67 11.36 -1.17
C ASP A 39 -10.32 10.90 -0.64
N ALA A 40 -10.16 10.88 0.69
CA ALA A 40 -8.96 10.36 1.34
C ALA A 40 -8.74 8.87 1.05
N VAL A 41 -9.81 8.06 1.08
CA VAL A 41 -9.75 6.63 0.75
C VAL A 41 -9.42 6.43 -0.73
N LYS A 42 -10.06 7.16 -1.63
CA LYS A 42 -9.78 7.08 -3.08
C LYS A 42 -8.34 7.41 -3.38
N ALA A 43 -7.81 8.50 -2.81
CA ALA A 43 -6.42 8.86 -3.00
C ALA A 43 -5.45 7.84 -2.41
N PHE A 44 -5.73 7.32 -1.20
CA PHE A 44 -4.92 6.27 -0.59
C PHE A 44 -4.83 5.02 -1.49
N LEU A 45 -5.97 4.56 -2.01
CA LEU A 45 -6.03 3.40 -2.91
C LEU A 45 -5.38 3.68 -4.26
N ALA A 46 -5.54 4.88 -4.82
CA ALA A 46 -4.89 5.28 -6.07
C ALA A 46 -3.36 5.28 -5.91
N ASN A 47 -2.85 5.81 -4.79
CA ASN A 47 -1.42 5.93 -4.50
C ASN A 47 -0.73 4.58 -4.26
N GLN A 48 -1.48 3.51 -3.96
CA GLN A 48 -0.93 2.15 -3.86
C GLN A 48 -0.68 1.49 -5.23
N ARG A 49 -1.18 2.06 -6.33
CA ARG A 49 -1.07 1.46 -7.66
C ARG A 49 0.30 1.74 -8.25
N GLN A 50 1.01 0.69 -8.66
CA GLN A 50 2.35 0.82 -9.27
C GLN A 50 2.33 1.31 -10.72
N GLY A 51 1.27 1.03 -11.47
CA GLY A 51 1.11 1.52 -12.84
C GLY A 51 2.10 1.00 -13.89
N THR A 52 2.57 -0.24 -13.77
CA THR A 52 3.55 -0.86 -14.67
C THR A 52 2.96 -1.48 -15.95
N ALA A 53 1.66 -1.35 -16.17
CA ALA A 53 0.99 -1.92 -17.34
C ALA A 53 1.46 -1.24 -18.64
N LYS A 54 1.97 -2.03 -19.60
CA LYS A 54 2.44 -1.53 -20.89
C LYS A 54 2.09 -2.50 -22.01
N THR A 55 1.44 -2.00 -23.06
CA THR A 55 1.28 -2.72 -24.33
C THR A 55 2.30 -2.28 -25.37
N LYS A 56 2.60 -3.16 -26.33
CA LYS A 56 3.41 -2.80 -27.51
C LYS A 56 2.51 -2.12 -28.55
N THR A 57 2.73 -0.84 -28.78
CA THR A 57 2.17 -0.15 -29.95
C THR A 57 2.87 -0.63 -31.22
N ARG A 58 2.33 -0.28 -32.41
CA ARG A 58 2.90 -0.68 -33.71
C ARG A 58 4.42 -0.40 -33.85
N GLY A 59 4.94 0.62 -33.15
CA GLY A 59 6.36 0.98 -33.18
C GLY A 59 7.25 0.05 -32.34
N TYR A 60 6.70 -0.62 -31.32
CA TYR A 60 7.42 -1.52 -30.42
C TYR A 60 7.29 -3.00 -30.80
N VAL A 61 6.37 -3.34 -31.71
CA VAL A 61 6.24 -4.70 -32.27
C VAL A 61 7.39 -4.95 -33.25
N SER A 62 7.97 -6.15 -33.25
CA SER A 62 9.09 -6.54 -34.12
C SER A 62 8.63 -6.90 -35.55
N GLY A 63 9.46 -6.61 -36.56
CA GLY A 63 9.27 -6.99 -37.98
C GLY A 63 8.19 -6.18 -38.72
N GLY A 64 8.46 -5.55 -39.87
CA GLY A 64 7.47 -4.64 -40.51
C GLY A 64 8.04 -3.38 -41.11
N ASN A 65 9.23 -3.49 -41.70
CA ASN A 65 9.96 -2.41 -42.35
C ASN A 65 9.61 -2.27 -43.84
N GLN A 66 9.18 -3.36 -44.48
CA GLN A 66 8.80 -3.36 -45.89
C GLN A 66 7.29 -3.40 -46.03
N LYS A 67 6.79 -2.66 -47.01
CA LYS A 67 5.38 -2.71 -47.40
C LYS A 67 5.03 -4.13 -47.87
N PRO A 68 3.94 -4.75 -47.38
CA PRO A 68 3.61 -6.13 -47.72
C PRO A 68 3.39 -6.38 -49.22
N TRP A 69 2.83 -5.39 -49.94
CA TRP A 69 2.63 -5.44 -51.39
C TRP A 69 2.48 -4.04 -52.02
N LYS A 70 2.58 -3.96 -53.35
CA LYS A 70 2.39 -2.74 -54.13
C LYS A 70 1.01 -2.08 -53.89
N GLN A 71 0.93 -0.76 -54.02
CA GLN A 71 -0.28 0.02 -53.66
C GLN A 71 -1.52 -0.31 -54.52
N LYS A 72 -1.32 -0.77 -55.76
CA LYS A 72 -2.36 -1.07 -56.74
C LYS A 72 -1.98 -2.32 -57.56
N GLY A 73 -2.97 -2.97 -58.17
CA GLY A 73 -2.75 -4.09 -59.10
C GLY A 73 -2.53 -5.45 -58.44
N THR A 74 -3.00 -5.66 -57.20
CA THR A 74 -2.94 -6.95 -56.47
C THR A 74 -4.31 -7.51 -56.07
N GLY A 75 -5.41 -6.76 -56.25
CA GLY A 75 -6.77 -7.17 -55.82
C GLY A 75 -6.97 -7.25 -54.30
N ARG A 76 -5.93 -7.00 -53.49
CA ARG A 76 -5.98 -7.03 -52.02
C ARG A 76 -6.22 -5.63 -51.44
N ALA A 77 -6.72 -5.57 -50.21
CA ALA A 77 -6.80 -4.33 -49.44
C ALA A 77 -5.43 -3.65 -49.33
N ARG A 78 -5.39 -2.32 -49.27
CA ARG A 78 -4.13 -1.57 -49.15
C ARG A 78 -3.54 -1.75 -47.76
N GLN A 79 -2.24 -2.04 -47.68
CA GLN A 79 -1.56 -2.27 -46.41
C GLN A 79 -0.24 -1.53 -46.36
N GLY A 80 0.02 -0.87 -45.23
CA GLY A 80 1.26 -0.13 -44.99
C GLY A 80 2.32 -0.96 -44.28
N SER A 81 1.93 -1.79 -43.32
CA SER A 81 2.83 -2.64 -42.54
C SER A 81 2.06 -3.84 -41.98
N ILE A 82 2.74 -4.97 -41.79
CA ILE A 82 2.21 -6.14 -41.09
C ILE A 82 2.05 -5.90 -39.57
N ARG A 83 2.61 -4.82 -39.02
CA ARG A 83 2.46 -4.45 -37.60
C ARG A 83 1.16 -3.69 -37.29
N ALA A 84 0.32 -3.45 -38.30
CA ALA A 84 -0.89 -2.67 -38.09
C ALA A 84 -1.90 -3.44 -37.20
N PRO A 85 -2.76 -2.75 -36.44
CA PRO A 85 -3.58 -3.36 -35.38
C PRO A 85 -4.61 -4.40 -35.87
N ASN A 86 -5.00 -4.29 -37.14
CA ASN A 86 -5.90 -5.22 -37.81
C ASN A 86 -5.22 -6.55 -38.17
N TRP A 87 -3.89 -6.63 -38.15
CA TRP A 87 -3.16 -7.86 -38.40
C TRP A 87 -3.01 -8.70 -37.12
N PRO A 88 -3.04 -10.04 -37.24
CA PRO A 88 -2.66 -10.92 -36.13
C PRO A 88 -1.20 -10.66 -35.73
N GLY A 89 -0.95 -10.44 -34.45
CA GLY A 89 0.37 -10.06 -33.94
C GLY A 89 0.74 -8.58 -34.16
N GLY A 90 -0.20 -7.78 -34.69
CA GLY A 90 -0.07 -6.33 -34.82
C GLY A 90 -0.02 -5.60 -33.47
N GLY A 91 0.35 -4.32 -33.51
CA GLY A 91 0.43 -3.49 -32.31
C GLY A 91 -0.94 -3.06 -31.78
N THR A 92 -1.06 -2.94 -30.46
CA THR A 92 -2.28 -2.45 -29.79
C THR A 92 -2.42 -0.93 -29.97
N VAL A 93 -3.65 -0.46 -30.23
CA VAL A 93 -4.00 0.98 -30.25
C VAL A 93 -4.69 1.34 -28.93
N PHE A 94 -4.32 2.48 -28.35
CA PHE A 94 -4.86 2.98 -27.08
C PHE A 94 -4.81 1.95 -25.92
N GLY A 95 -3.83 1.04 -25.96
CA GLY A 95 -3.57 0.14 -24.85
C GLY A 95 -2.93 0.86 -23.65
N PRO A 96 -2.87 0.19 -22.49
CA PRO A 96 -2.30 0.78 -21.28
C PRO A 96 -0.84 1.17 -21.49
N VAL A 97 -0.51 2.36 -20.96
CA VAL A 97 0.85 2.90 -20.90
C VAL A 97 1.20 3.10 -19.42
N PRO A 98 2.46 2.86 -19.01
CA PRO A 98 2.86 3.13 -17.64
C PRO A 98 2.60 4.59 -17.28
N ARG A 99 1.94 4.81 -16.14
CA ARG A 99 1.58 6.13 -15.64
C ARG A 99 1.59 6.15 -14.13
N ASP A 100 1.80 7.33 -13.57
CA ASP A 100 1.58 7.56 -12.16
C ASP A 100 0.08 7.71 -11.87
N TYR A 101 -0.38 7.07 -10.80
CA TYR A 101 -1.74 7.15 -10.29
C TYR A 101 -1.86 8.06 -9.07
N ARG A 102 -0.77 8.74 -8.69
CA ARG A 102 -0.72 9.55 -7.49
C ARG A 102 -1.73 10.69 -7.52
N VAL A 103 -2.51 10.78 -6.44
CA VAL A 103 -3.44 11.87 -6.16
C VAL A 103 -3.03 12.50 -4.82
N ASP A 104 -2.75 13.80 -4.85
CA ASP A 104 -2.40 14.56 -3.66
C ASP A 104 -3.64 15.26 -3.09
N LEU A 105 -3.84 15.16 -1.77
CA LEU A 105 -4.89 15.89 -1.05
C LEU A 105 -4.30 17.00 -0.17
N PRO A 106 -5.01 18.13 0.02
CA PRO A 106 -4.61 19.16 0.98
C PRO A 106 -4.47 18.58 2.40
N ARG A 107 -3.47 19.06 3.14
CA ARG A 107 -3.17 18.56 4.51
C ARG A 107 -4.37 18.64 5.45
N LYS A 108 -5.13 19.75 5.36
CA LYS A 108 -6.33 19.97 6.19
C LYS A 108 -7.43 18.94 5.91
N VAL A 109 -7.65 18.60 4.64
CA VAL A 109 -8.64 17.59 4.23
C VAL A 109 -8.26 16.20 4.74
N ARG A 110 -6.97 15.83 4.67
CA ARG A 110 -6.49 14.55 5.22
C ARG A 110 -6.71 14.44 6.73
N ARG A 111 -6.42 15.51 7.48
CA ARG A 111 -6.68 15.57 8.93
C ARG A 111 -8.18 15.48 9.23
N LEU A 112 -8.99 16.22 8.49
CA LEU A 112 -10.45 16.19 8.62
C LEU A 112 -11.04 14.80 8.36
N ALA A 113 -10.52 14.10 7.33
CA ALA A 113 -10.93 12.76 6.98
C ALA A 113 -10.58 11.74 8.09
N LEU A 114 -9.35 11.79 8.61
CA LEU A 114 -8.93 10.94 9.74
C LEU A 114 -9.80 11.21 10.98
N ARG A 115 -10.01 12.48 11.33
CA ARG A 115 -10.88 12.88 12.45
C ARG A 115 -12.30 12.33 12.28
N SER A 116 -12.87 12.51 11.10
CA SER A 116 -14.22 12.01 10.77
C SER A 116 -14.31 10.50 10.88
N ALA A 117 -13.28 9.75 10.46
CA ALA A 117 -13.26 8.29 10.55
C ALA A 117 -13.19 7.80 12.01
N LEU A 118 -12.38 8.47 12.85
CA LEU A 118 -12.31 8.18 14.28
C LEU A 118 -13.64 8.48 14.98
N ASN A 119 -14.27 9.61 14.67
CA ASN A 119 -15.60 9.96 15.16
C ASN A 119 -16.68 8.96 14.74
N ALA A 120 -16.63 8.47 13.49
CA ALA A 120 -17.57 7.46 13.02
C ALA A 120 -17.42 6.17 13.84
N ARG A 121 -16.19 5.69 14.07
CA ARG A 121 -15.94 4.50 14.90
C ARG A 121 -16.33 4.70 16.36
N ALA A 122 -16.13 5.89 16.91
CA ALA A 122 -16.59 6.22 18.26
C ALA A 122 -18.12 6.21 18.38
N ARG A 123 -18.84 6.80 17.41
CA ARG A 123 -20.32 6.78 17.35
C ARG A 123 -20.89 5.38 17.22
N GLU A 124 -20.23 4.52 16.47
CA GLU A 124 -20.60 3.11 16.28
C GLU A 124 -20.26 2.22 17.49
N ARG A 125 -19.66 2.77 18.56
CA ARG A 125 -19.13 2.01 19.71
C ARG A 125 -18.10 0.94 19.30
N ALA A 126 -17.42 1.16 18.18
CA ALA A 126 -16.38 0.31 17.62
C ALA A 126 -14.97 0.74 18.06
N LEU A 127 -14.86 1.84 18.82
CA LEU A 127 -13.61 2.34 19.38
C LEU A 127 -13.54 2.01 20.87
N SER A 128 -12.40 1.49 21.32
CA SER A 128 -12.15 1.21 22.74
C SER A 128 -10.73 1.60 23.13
N VAL A 129 -10.55 1.96 24.40
CA VAL A 129 -9.24 2.31 24.95
C VAL A 129 -8.67 1.10 25.68
N ILE A 130 -7.37 0.86 25.56
CA ILE A 130 -6.68 -0.20 26.28
C ILE A 130 -5.47 0.37 27.03
N ALA A 131 -5.20 -0.16 28.22
CA ALA A 131 -3.96 0.12 28.92
C ALA A 131 -2.74 -0.30 28.05
N PRO A 132 -1.58 0.34 28.21
CA PRO A 132 -0.40 0.05 27.39
C PRO A 132 -0.01 -1.43 27.43
N LEU A 133 0.26 -2.00 26.26
CA LEU A 133 0.59 -3.43 26.13
C LEU A 133 2.10 -3.66 26.31
N GLY A 134 2.50 -3.97 27.54
CA GLY A 134 3.88 -4.32 27.91
C GLY A 134 4.21 -5.79 27.71
N PHE A 135 4.32 -6.29 26.48
CA PHE A 135 4.71 -7.68 26.24
C PHE A 135 6.23 -7.88 26.46
N ALA A 136 6.60 -8.71 27.43
CA ALA A 136 7.99 -9.10 27.67
C ALA A 136 8.60 -9.93 26.52
N GLU A 137 7.78 -10.78 25.87
CA GLU A 137 8.20 -11.65 24.78
C GLU A 137 7.22 -11.56 23.60
N PRO A 138 7.69 -11.65 22.34
CA PRO A 138 6.84 -11.67 21.17
C PRO A 138 6.12 -13.02 21.03
N LYS A 139 4.91 -13.14 21.61
CA LYS A 139 4.08 -14.35 21.57
C LYS A 139 2.70 -14.06 20.99
N THR A 140 2.42 -14.62 19.81
CA THR A 140 1.13 -14.48 19.10
C THR A 140 -0.06 -14.99 19.92
N ARG A 141 0.15 -16.07 20.69
CA ARG A 141 -0.88 -16.66 21.57
C ARG A 141 -1.42 -15.66 22.59
N ARG A 142 -0.57 -14.84 23.20
CA ARG A 142 -1.00 -13.81 24.17
C ARG A 142 -1.90 -12.77 23.52
N MET A 143 -1.56 -12.34 22.30
CA MET A 143 -2.40 -11.41 21.54
C MET A 143 -3.74 -12.05 21.15
N ALA A 144 -3.73 -13.31 20.71
CA ALA A 144 -4.97 -14.02 20.37
C ALA A 144 -5.89 -14.22 21.59
N GLU A 145 -5.33 -14.56 22.76
CA GLU A 145 -6.07 -14.68 24.02
C GLU A 145 -6.67 -13.34 24.45
N LEU A 146 -5.90 -12.24 24.36
CA LEU A 146 -6.39 -10.89 24.63
C LEU A 146 -7.57 -10.52 23.73
N LEU A 147 -7.45 -10.72 22.42
CA LEU A 147 -8.52 -10.43 21.45
C LEU A 147 -9.74 -11.34 21.66
N GLY A 148 -9.53 -12.59 22.08
CA GLY A 148 -10.60 -13.51 22.47
C GLY A 148 -11.39 -13.00 23.67
N LYS A 149 -10.70 -12.54 24.72
CA LYS A 149 -11.35 -11.95 25.91
C LYS A 149 -12.16 -10.69 25.58
N LEU A 150 -11.68 -9.88 24.64
CA LEU A 150 -12.37 -8.69 24.17
C LEU A 150 -13.56 -8.99 23.22
N GLY A 151 -13.78 -10.25 22.84
CA GLY A 151 -14.80 -10.63 21.86
C GLY A 151 -14.48 -10.15 20.43
N LEU A 152 -13.20 -9.92 20.13
CA LEU A 152 -12.71 -9.36 18.86
C LEU A 152 -11.92 -10.38 18.01
N ALA A 153 -11.86 -11.65 18.41
CA ALA A 153 -11.03 -12.67 17.74
C ALA A 153 -11.31 -12.81 16.23
N ASP A 154 -12.59 -12.75 15.83
CA ASP A 154 -13.01 -12.91 14.44
C ASP A 154 -13.17 -11.59 13.67
N ARG A 155 -12.98 -10.45 14.34
CA ARG A 155 -13.17 -9.11 13.77
C ARG A 155 -11.86 -8.53 13.26
N LYS A 156 -11.95 -7.59 12.32
CA LYS A 156 -10.79 -6.80 11.88
C LYS A 156 -10.46 -5.75 12.93
N VAL A 157 -9.29 -5.88 13.57
CA VAL A 157 -8.87 -5.00 14.65
C VAL A 157 -7.69 -4.15 14.19
N LEU A 158 -7.79 -2.84 14.42
CA LEU A 158 -6.66 -1.92 14.33
C LEU A 158 -6.25 -1.53 15.75
N LEU A 159 -5.02 -1.89 16.13
CA LEU A 159 -4.41 -1.48 17.38
C LEU A 159 -3.51 -0.27 17.12
N LEU A 160 -3.82 0.84 17.80
CA LEU A 160 -3.08 2.09 17.73
C LEU A 160 -2.27 2.27 19.01
N THR A 161 -0.95 2.16 18.88
CA THR A 161 0.00 2.32 19.99
C THR A 161 0.58 3.73 20.03
N SER A 162 1.03 4.17 21.20
CA SER A 162 1.71 5.49 21.31
C SER A 162 3.07 5.44 20.61
N GLU A 163 3.90 4.48 21.05
CA GLU A 163 5.15 4.10 20.41
C GLU A 163 5.04 2.70 19.81
N LEU A 164 5.87 2.39 18.81
CA LEU A 164 5.84 1.06 18.20
C LEU A 164 6.63 0.07 19.05
N ASN A 165 5.95 -0.62 19.97
CA ASN A 165 6.56 -1.72 20.71
C ASN A 165 6.80 -2.92 19.75
N PRO A 166 8.07 -3.32 19.51
CA PRO A 166 8.39 -4.40 18.57
C PRO A 166 7.79 -5.74 19.00
N ASN A 167 7.69 -6.01 20.31
CA ASN A 167 7.13 -7.27 20.80
C ASN A 167 5.63 -7.38 20.50
N VAL A 168 4.89 -6.27 20.64
CA VAL A 168 3.46 -6.20 20.31
C VAL A 168 3.26 -6.33 18.79
N ALA A 169 4.03 -5.58 17.99
CA ALA A 169 3.96 -5.65 16.54
C ALA A 169 4.28 -7.05 15.99
N LEU A 170 5.33 -7.71 16.51
CA LEU A 170 5.69 -9.08 16.12
C LEU A 170 4.64 -10.11 16.55
N SER A 171 4.02 -9.91 17.72
CA SER A 171 2.95 -10.79 18.22
C SER A 171 1.67 -10.68 17.38
N ALA A 172 1.38 -9.51 16.81
CA ALA A 172 0.17 -9.28 16.02
C ALA A 172 0.34 -9.59 14.53
N ARG A 173 1.54 -9.39 13.95
CA ARG A 173 1.77 -9.47 12.49
C ARG A 173 1.30 -10.78 11.83
N ASN A 174 1.33 -11.91 12.55
CA ASN A 174 0.90 -13.20 12.02
C ASN A 174 -0.63 -13.40 12.05
N LEU A 175 -1.36 -12.56 12.79
CA LEU A 175 -2.81 -12.59 12.87
C LEU A 175 -3.40 -11.84 11.67
N ARG A 176 -4.18 -12.53 10.83
CA ARG A 176 -4.69 -11.98 9.56
C ARG A 176 -5.60 -10.77 9.72
N ASN A 177 -6.31 -10.73 10.85
CA ASN A 177 -7.34 -9.73 11.11
C ASN A 177 -6.84 -8.56 11.96
N VAL A 178 -5.56 -8.55 12.36
CA VAL A 178 -5.02 -7.54 13.28
C VAL A 178 -3.95 -6.73 12.56
N ASP A 179 -4.07 -5.42 12.62
CA ASP A 179 -3.03 -4.49 12.18
C ASP A 179 -2.60 -3.64 13.37
N VAL A 180 -1.29 -3.41 13.51
CA VAL A 180 -0.70 -2.60 14.58
C VAL A 180 0.01 -1.43 13.96
N LYS A 181 -0.41 -0.22 14.33
CA LYS A 181 0.22 1.02 13.87
C LYS A 181 0.44 1.96 15.04
N ARG A 182 1.38 2.87 14.90
CA ARG A 182 1.46 4.01 15.80
C ARG A 182 0.29 4.94 15.53
N TRP A 183 -0.18 5.63 16.56
CA TRP A 183 -1.21 6.66 16.44
C TRP A 183 -0.87 7.71 15.38
N ALA A 184 0.39 8.13 15.32
CA ALA A 184 0.88 9.11 14.34
C ALA A 184 0.85 8.61 12.88
N ASP A 185 0.92 7.30 12.65
CA ASP A 185 0.96 6.69 11.32
C ASP A 185 -0.43 6.21 10.85
N ALA A 186 -1.47 6.43 11.65
CA ALA A 186 -2.83 6.01 11.34
C ALA A 186 -3.38 6.76 10.13
N ASN A 187 -3.97 6.02 9.19
CA ASN A 187 -4.63 6.59 8.02
C ASN A 187 -6.14 6.35 8.07
N THR A 188 -6.88 7.20 7.36
CA THR A 188 -8.34 7.11 7.23
C THR A 188 -8.78 5.74 6.70
N TYR A 189 -8.06 5.17 5.73
CA TYR A 189 -8.35 3.85 5.18
C TYR A 189 -8.25 2.74 6.24
N ASP A 190 -7.23 2.77 7.09
CA ASP A 190 -7.00 1.71 8.08
C ASP A 190 -8.10 1.71 9.15
N VAL A 191 -8.49 2.91 9.62
CA VAL A 191 -9.58 3.10 10.59
C VAL A 191 -10.92 2.63 10.03
N LEU A 192 -11.20 2.92 8.76
CA LEU A 192 -12.44 2.49 8.09
C LEU A 192 -12.41 1.01 7.68
N ARG A 193 -11.23 0.42 7.46
CA ARG A 193 -11.10 -1.01 7.15
C ARG A 193 -11.30 -1.88 8.39
N ALA A 194 -10.92 -1.38 9.57
CA ALA A 194 -11.08 -2.07 10.84
C ALA A 194 -12.53 -2.01 11.31
N GLU A 195 -13.02 -3.13 11.84
CA GLU A 195 -14.33 -3.25 12.49
C GLU A 195 -14.27 -2.82 13.96
N ALA A 196 -13.11 -2.97 14.60
CA ALA A 196 -12.85 -2.45 15.94
C ALA A 196 -11.49 -1.73 15.97
N VAL A 197 -11.45 -0.59 16.66
CA VAL A 197 -10.24 0.22 16.84
C VAL A 197 -9.89 0.23 18.32
N LEU A 198 -8.74 -0.35 18.66
CA LEU A 198 -8.18 -0.33 20.00
C LEU A 198 -7.10 0.75 20.06
N VAL A 199 -7.22 1.69 20.99
CA VAL A 199 -6.25 2.77 21.16
C VAL A 199 -5.59 2.63 22.52
N GLU A 200 -4.27 2.63 22.56
CA GLU A 200 -3.55 2.68 23.83
C GLU A 200 -3.81 4.02 24.53
N GLU A 201 -4.06 3.95 25.84
CA GLU A 201 -4.22 5.12 26.72
C GLU A 201 -3.12 6.19 26.50
N PRO A 202 -1.81 5.87 26.54
CA PRO A 202 -0.76 6.87 26.28
C PRO A 202 -0.74 7.43 24.85
N ALA A 203 -1.45 6.83 23.89
CA ALA A 203 -1.46 7.28 22.50
C ALA A 203 -2.38 8.50 22.29
N LEU A 204 -3.37 8.66 23.16
CA LEU A 204 -4.30 9.79 23.16
C LEU A 204 -3.73 11.02 23.90
N GLY A 205 -2.51 10.93 24.45
CA GLY A 205 -1.87 11.94 25.29
C GLY A 205 -1.92 11.57 26.77
N THR A 206 -1.62 12.52 27.66
CA THR A 206 -1.73 12.33 29.12
C THR A 206 -3.20 12.16 29.50
N LEU A 207 -3.68 10.92 29.45
CA LEU A 207 -4.92 10.52 30.09
C LEU A 207 -4.67 10.38 31.60
N GLU A 208 -4.51 11.52 32.27
CA GLU A 208 -4.82 11.57 33.69
C GLU A 208 -6.35 11.46 33.83
N PRO A 209 -6.86 10.70 34.80
CA PRO A 209 -8.29 10.62 35.08
C PRO A 209 -8.82 11.99 35.57
N GLY A 210 -9.07 12.92 34.65
CA GLY A 210 -9.68 14.22 34.94
C GLY A 210 -9.04 15.48 34.34
N ALA A 211 -8.00 15.41 33.52
CA ALA A 211 -7.36 16.61 32.95
C ALA A 211 -7.66 16.80 31.45
N GLU A 212 -7.86 18.07 31.05
CA GLU A 212 -8.04 18.49 29.67
C GLU A 212 -6.83 18.15 28.81
N VAL A 213 -7.08 17.66 27.59
CA VAL A 213 -6.03 17.27 26.67
C VAL A 213 -5.53 18.49 25.92
N THR A 214 -4.31 18.91 26.26
CA THR A 214 -3.55 19.85 25.43
C THR A 214 -2.65 19.01 24.54
N LEU A 215 -3.00 18.86 23.26
CA LEU A 215 -2.04 18.39 22.27
C LEU A 215 -1.07 19.55 22.03
N GLU A 216 0.18 19.43 22.52
CA GLU A 216 1.22 20.38 22.13
C GLU A 216 1.38 20.33 20.60
N ALA A 217 0.85 21.36 19.94
CA ALA A 217 1.04 21.56 18.53
C ALA A 217 2.55 21.73 18.26
N PRO A 218 3.14 21.04 17.27
CA PRO A 218 4.51 21.30 16.90
C PRO A 218 4.63 22.77 16.50
N ALA A 219 5.60 23.46 17.13
CA ALA A 219 5.80 24.90 17.01
C ALA A 219 5.63 25.38 15.56
N PRO A 220 4.85 26.45 15.31
CA PRO A 220 4.72 26.98 13.97
C PRO A 220 6.11 27.31 13.42
N LYS A 221 6.47 26.72 12.28
CA LYS A 221 7.68 27.13 11.55
C LYS A 221 7.58 28.63 11.34
N GLN A 222 8.54 29.36 11.89
CA GLN A 222 8.61 30.81 11.74
C GLN A 222 8.51 31.16 10.25
N PRO A 223 7.67 32.15 9.88
CA PRO A 223 7.65 32.63 8.50
C PRO A 223 9.05 33.08 8.14
N ARG A 224 9.50 32.68 6.94
CA ARG A 224 10.78 33.11 6.38
C ARG A 224 10.71 34.63 6.25
N THR A 225 11.41 35.34 7.12
CA THR A 225 11.58 36.78 7.06
C THR A 225 12.14 37.14 5.70
N GLU A 226 11.42 37.99 4.99
CA GLU A 226 11.86 38.59 3.74
C GLU A 226 12.93 39.62 4.09
N ASP A 227 14.21 39.30 3.85
CA ASP A 227 15.30 40.28 3.93
C ASP A 227 15.11 41.31 2.81
N GLY A 228 14.33 42.34 3.12
CA GLY A 228 14.29 43.61 2.40
C GLY A 228 15.58 44.39 2.63
N GLY A 229 16.64 44.00 1.91
CA GLY A 229 17.86 44.80 1.79
C GLY A 229 17.62 46.03 0.92
N GLN A 230 17.51 47.19 1.56
CA GLN A 230 17.39 48.51 0.95
C GLN A 230 18.56 48.77 -0.01
N ARG A 231 18.24 49.15 -1.26
CA ARG A 231 19.21 49.75 -2.18
C ARG A 231 19.28 51.25 -1.89
N THR A 232 20.31 51.67 -1.17
CA THR A 232 20.78 53.07 -1.20
C THR A 232 22.11 53.12 -1.93
N GLY A 233 22.14 53.90 -3.01
CA GLY A 233 23.32 54.09 -3.84
C GLY A 233 24.40 54.88 -3.12
N ALA A 234 25.64 54.54 -3.43
CA ALA A 234 26.80 55.39 -3.30
C ALA A 234 27.85 54.94 -4.33
N GLU A 235 28.54 55.93 -4.88
CA GLU A 235 29.25 55.96 -6.15
C GLU A 235 30.49 55.06 -6.23
N ALA A 236 30.87 54.74 -7.48
CA ALA A 236 32.12 54.08 -7.81
C ALA A 236 33.33 55.02 -7.62
N PRO A 237 34.53 54.45 -7.41
CA PRO A 237 35.66 54.94 -8.20
C PRO A 237 36.35 53.83 -9.02
N VAL A 238 36.89 54.32 -10.12
CA VAL A 238 37.51 53.62 -11.25
C VAL A 238 38.95 53.26 -10.94
N GLY A 239 39.39 52.08 -11.41
CA GLY A 239 40.79 51.83 -11.77
C GLY A 239 41.46 50.65 -11.06
N ALA A 240 41.57 49.50 -11.74
CA ALA A 240 42.80 48.68 -11.80
C ALA A 240 42.54 47.39 -12.61
N GLU A 241 43.35 47.23 -13.67
CA GLU A 241 43.53 46.04 -14.52
C GLU A 241 43.32 44.68 -13.84
N ARG A 242 42.52 43.82 -14.47
CA ARG A 242 42.60 42.36 -14.25
C ARG A 242 43.48 41.71 -15.30
N LYS A 243 44.77 41.57 -14.98
CA LYS A 243 45.66 40.61 -15.64
C LYS A 243 45.20 39.18 -15.29
N ARG A 244 44.90 38.38 -16.30
CA ARG A 244 44.71 36.92 -16.16
C ARG A 244 46.03 36.28 -15.73
N ALA A 245 46.08 35.75 -14.51
CA ALA A 245 47.13 34.85 -14.07
C ALA A 245 46.54 33.46 -13.83
N ALA A 246 46.97 32.50 -14.66
CA ALA A 246 46.75 31.09 -14.45
C ALA A 246 47.49 30.61 -13.19
N ARG A 247 46.84 29.82 -12.35
CA ARG A 247 47.54 28.93 -11.41
C ARG A 247 46.74 27.64 -11.16
N LYS A 248 47.40 26.52 -11.48
CA LYS A 248 47.02 25.13 -11.20
C LYS A 248 47.00 24.84 -9.70
N LYS A 249 46.09 23.96 -9.27
CA LYS A 249 46.14 22.92 -8.20
C LYS A 249 44.69 22.53 -7.87
N ALA A 250 44.28 21.32 -7.54
CA ALA A 250 44.86 19.98 -7.54
C ALA A 250 43.63 19.03 -7.47
N ALA A 251 43.63 17.93 -8.23
CA ALA A 251 42.56 16.94 -8.17
C ALA A 251 42.75 16.02 -6.96
N ALA A 252 41.73 15.92 -6.11
CA ALA A 252 41.61 14.91 -5.05
C ALA A 252 40.50 13.89 -5.40
N PRO A 253 40.58 12.64 -4.92
CA PRO A 253 40.31 11.45 -5.72
C PRO A 253 38.87 10.92 -5.66
N LYS A 254 38.46 10.28 -6.76
CA LYS A 254 37.22 9.49 -6.87
C LYS A 254 37.24 8.26 -5.93
N PRO A 255 36.12 7.87 -5.29
CA PRO A 255 36.06 6.66 -4.50
C PRO A 255 36.21 5.41 -5.38
N LYS A 256 37.09 4.50 -4.95
CA LYS A 256 37.43 3.24 -5.63
C LYS A 256 36.24 2.29 -5.67
N ALA A 257 35.95 1.75 -6.86
CA ALA A 257 35.09 0.58 -7.04
C ALA A 257 35.71 -0.65 -6.34
N PRO A 258 34.93 -1.51 -5.67
CA PRO A 258 35.46 -2.74 -5.09
C PRO A 258 35.82 -3.74 -6.20
N ALA A 259 37.04 -4.27 -6.09
CA ALA A 259 37.66 -5.20 -7.02
C ALA A 259 36.90 -6.54 -7.12
N ARG A 260 36.92 -7.08 -8.34
CA ARG A 260 36.46 -8.43 -8.70
C ARG A 260 37.21 -9.50 -7.89
N LYS A 261 36.48 -10.38 -7.21
CA LYS A 261 36.99 -11.69 -6.78
C LYS A 261 36.92 -12.67 -7.96
N ALA A 262 37.98 -13.47 -8.11
CA ALA A 262 38.14 -14.55 -9.07
C ALA A 262 37.04 -15.63 -8.95
N PRO A 263 36.76 -16.41 -10.02
CA PRO A 263 35.56 -17.24 -10.12
C PRO A 263 35.64 -18.48 -9.22
N ALA A 264 34.60 -18.67 -8.40
CA ALA A 264 34.38 -19.91 -7.67
C ALA A 264 34.01 -21.05 -8.63
N ARG A 265 34.54 -22.23 -8.32
CA ARG A 265 34.38 -23.51 -9.01
C ARG A 265 32.90 -23.87 -9.24
N LYS A 266 32.63 -24.52 -10.38
CA LYS A 266 31.34 -25.14 -10.74
C LYS A 266 30.86 -26.04 -9.60
N ALA A 267 29.71 -25.70 -9.01
CA ALA A 267 28.92 -26.63 -8.19
C ALA A 267 27.87 -27.29 -9.09
N GLU A 268 27.85 -28.62 -9.09
CA GLU A 268 26.89 -29.46 -9.82
C GLU A 268 25.45 -29.24 -9.32
N PRO A 269 24.43 -29.30 -10.20
CA PRO A 269 23.04 -29.16 -9.78
C PRO A 269 22.51 -30.46 -9.15
N LYS A 270 22.12 -30.39 -7.87
CA LYS A 270 21.35 -31.44 -7.17
C LYS A 270 20.01 -31.73 -7.89
N PRO A 271 19.57 -32.99 -8.01
CA PRO A 271 18.38 -33.37 -8.77
C PRO A 271 17.13 -33.29 -7.88
N ALA A 272 16.31 -32.23 -8.00
CA ALA A 272 15.01 -32.19 -7.29
C ALA A 272 13.85 -31.52 -8.05
N ALA A 273 14.07 -30.96 -9.23
CA ALA A 273 13.02 -30.25 -9.98
C ALA A 273 12.36 -31.07 -11.10
N LYS A 274 12.92 -32.21 -11.52
CA LYS A 274 12.39 -33.02 -12.63
C LYS A 274 11.25 -33.97 -12.23
N THR A 275 11.16 -34.36 -10.96
CA THR A 275 10.19 -35.38 -10.51
C THR A 275 8.74 -34.86 -10.47
N LYS A 276 8.53 -33.56 -10.22
CA LYS A 276 7.18 -32.96 -10.19
C LYS A 276 6.58 -32.70 -11.58
N GLN A 277 7.41 -32.45 -12.61
CA GLN A 277 6.92 -32.31 -13.98
C GLN A 277 6.59 -33.67 -14.62
N ALA A 278 7.39 -34.71 -14.34
CA ALA A 278 7.12 -36.07 -14.83
C ALA A 278 5.80 -36.64 -14.29
N GLY A 279 5.51 -36.46 -12.99
CA GLY A 279 4.24 -36.90 -12.39
C GLY A 279 3.01 -36.19 -12.97
N LYS A 280 3.13 -34.89 -13.29
CA LYS A 280 2.04 -34.11 -13.89
C LYS A 280 1.74 -34.52 -15.34
N LEU A 281 2.77 -34.88 -16.10
CA LEU A 281 2.63 -35.38 -17.48
C LEU A 281 2.06 -36.80 -17.50
N ALA A 282 2.48 -37.68 -16.59
CA ALA A 282 1.94 -39.04 -16.45
C ALA A 282 0.45 -39.05 -16.04
N ALA A 283 0.04 -38.15 -15.13
CA ALA A 283 -1.36 -38.01 -14.74
C ALA A 283 -2.24 -37.48 -15.89
N LYS A 284 -1.68 -36.60 -16.74
CA LYS A 284 -2.39 -36.07 -17.92
C LYS A 284 -2.56 -37.14 -19.01
N ALA A 285 -1.57 -38.02 -19.19
CA ALA A 285 -1.63 -39.16 -20.11
C ALA A 285 -2.68 -40.19 -19.65
N LYS A 286 -2.68 -40.60 -18.37
CA LYS A 286 -3.70 -41.53 -17.84
C LYS A 286 -5.14 -40.98 -17.94
N LYS A 287 -5.32 -39.67 -17.74
CA LYS A 287 -6.64 -39.02 -17.88
C LYS A 287 -7.11 -38.94 -19.34
N ALA A 288 -6.18 -38.84 -20.30
CA ALA A 288 -6.49 -38.89 -21.73
C ALA A 288 -6.87 -40.30 -22.17
N GLU A 289 -6.16 -41.32 -21.68
CA GLU A 289 -6.43 -42.73 -21.96
C GLU A 289 -7.78 -43.19 -21.38
N GLN A 290 -8.11 -42.78 -20.15
CA GLN A 290 -9.44 -43.03 -19.55
C GLN A 290 -10.57 -42.33 -20.30
N ARG A 291 -10.33 -41.14 -20.87
CA ARG A 291 -11.31 -40.45 -21.74
C ARG A 291 -11.51 -41.18 -23.06
N ALA A 292 -10.44 -41.69 -23.67
CA ALA A 292 -10.51 -42.47 -24.90
C ALA A 292 -11.22 -43.83 -24.68
N ALA A 293 -11.00 -44.48 -23.53
CA ALA A 293 -11.69 -45.71 -23.17
C ALA A 293 -13.20 -45.50 -22.90
N ARG A 294 -13.58 -44.34 -22.35
CA ARG A 294 -14.98 -43.98 -22.09
C ARG A 294 -15.73 -43.61 -23.38
N ALA A 295 -15.03 -43.15 -24.41
CA ALA A 295 -15.59 -42.86 -25.73
C ALA A 295 -15.83 -44.12 -26.60
N LYS A 296 -15.25 -45.27 -26.24
CA LYS A 296 -15.39 -46.55 -26.96
C LYS A 296 -16.42 -47.52 -26.38
N LYS A 297 -17.17 -47.16 -25.32
CA LYS A 297 -18.27 -47.99 -24.82
C LYS A 297 -19.54 -47.76 -25.65
N PRO A 298 -20.13 -48.78 -26.31
CA PRO A 298 -21.39 -48.62 -27.02
C PRO A 298 -22.53 -48.37 -26.03
N ALA A 299 -23.40 -47.41 -26.36
CA ALA A 299 -24.57 -47.08 -25.55
C ALA A 299 -25.57 -48.24 -25.57
N THR A 300 -25.77 -48.89 -24.41
CA THR A 300 -26.86 -49.85 -24.22
C THR A 300 -28.20 -49.12 -24.25
N LYS A 301 -29.00 -49.40 -25.27
CA LYS A 301 -30.33 -48.83 -25.51
C LYS A 301 -31.30 -49.40 -24.46
N LYS A 302 -31.80 -48.55 -23.55
CA LYS A 302 -32.87 -48.88 -22.59
C LYS A 302 -34.18 -49.09 -23.37
N PRO A 303 -34.97 -50.17 -23.16
CA PRO A 303 -36.25 -50.33 -23.83
C PRO A 303 -37.26 -49.33 -23.26
N GLY A 304 -37.85 -48.52 -24.14
CA GLY A 304 -38.85 -47.52 -23.80
C GLY A 304 -40.21 -48.17 -23.54
N LYS A 305 -40.73 -47.92 -22.33
CA LYS A 305 -42.11 -48.18 -21.93
C LYS A 305 -43.01 -47.15 -22.65
N LYS A 306 -43.83 -47.58 -23.61
CA LYS A 306 -44.94 -46.79 -24.13
C LYS A 306 -46.24 -47.31 -23.53
N LYS A 307 -47.00 -46.37 -22.96
CA LYS A 307 -48.43 -46.47 -22.67
C LYS A 307 -49.18 -46.71 -23.98
N ASP A 308 -50.00 -47.75 -24.04
CA ASP A 308 -51.46 -47.69 -24.02
C ASP A 308 -51.98 -49.03 -23.48
#